data_AF-A0A6A6YL58-F1
#
_entry.id   AF-A0A6A6YL58-F1
#
_cell.length_a   1.000
_cell.length_b   1.000
_cell.length_c   1.000
_cell.angle_alpha   90.00
_cell.angle_beta   90.00
_cell.angle_gamma   90.00
#
_symmetry.space_group_name_H-M   'P 1'
#
loop_
_entity.id
_entity.type
_entity.pdbx_description
1 polymer ?
#
loop_
_entity_poly.entity_id
_entity_poly.type
_entity_poly.pdbx_seq_one_letter_code
_entity_poly.pdbx_strand_id
1 'polypeptide(L)'
;MPSLKDINCSIELAGSYEKLHEYGVTYSDGVVEAYIPIPTNPKPFTVHLTTSGYIAPGLAMFVYIDGVYQCNRNRQGLIIPDGTVSLDRTLVDFRVRQKEETRSDGRFLGREWSFEKLNVGK
;
A
#
# COMPACT_ATOMS: atom_id res chain seq x y z
N MET A 1 -6.24 -12.68 -2.90
CA MET A 1 -5.29 -11.74 -2.29
C MET A 1 -5.01 -12.21 -0.88
N PRO A 2 -3.75 -12.16 -0.45
CA PRO A 2 -3.42 -12.43 0.94
C PRO A 2 -4.11 -11.45 1.89
N SER A 3 -4.53 -11.94 3.06
CA SER A 3 -5.02 -11.10 4.14
C SER A 3 -4.42 -11.53 5.46
N LEU A 4 -4.19 -10.57 6.35
CA LEU A 4 -3.68 -10.82 7.69
C LEU A 4 -4.55 -10.07 8.69
N LYS A 5 -5.32 -10.81 9.51
CA LYS A 5 -6.23 -10.23 10.51
C LYS A 5 -7.11 -9.14 9.92
N ASP A 6 -7.85 -9.46 8.85
CA ASP A 6 -8.72 -8.51 8.14
C ASP A 6 -8.03 -7.34 7.43
N ILE A 7 -6.69 -7.29 7.41
CA ILE A 7 -5.92 -6.33 6.61
C ILE A 7 -5.60 -6.96 5.27
N ASN A 8 -5.90 -6.25 4.18
CA ASN A 8 -5.56 -6.62 2.82
C ASN A 8 -4.59 -5.58 2.26
N CYS A 9 -3.53 -6.02 1.60
CA CYS A 9 -2.57 -5.13 0.93
C CYS A 9 -2.33 -5.65 -0.49
N SER A 10 -2.43 -4.76 -1.47
CA SER A 10 -2.26 -5.10 -2.89
C SER A 10 -1.46 -4.03 -3.62
N ILE A 11 -0.76 -4.45 -4.66
CA ILE A 11 -0.15 -3.54 -5.63
C ILE A 11 -1.14 -3.34 -6.78
N GLU A 12 -1.45 -2.10 -7.10
CA GLU A 12 -2.42 -1.72 -8.14
C GLU A 12 -1.74 -0.93 -9.25
N LEU A 13 -2.05 -1.22 -10.52
CA LEU A 13 -1.61 -0.38 -11.63
C LEU A 13 -2.28 0.99 -11.55
N ALA A 14 -1.49 2.07 -11.64
CA ALA A 14 -2.04 3.41 -11.55
C ALA A 14 -2.94 3.71 -12.76
N GLY A 15 -4.06 4.38 -12.52
CA GLY A 15 -5.07 4.71 -13.54
C GLY A 15 -6.20 3.68 -13.64
N SER A 16 -5.89 2.38 -13.76
CA SER A 16 -6.92 1.32 -13.82
C SER A 16 -7.33 0.79 -12.45
N TYR A 17 -6.48 0.93 -11.43
CA TYR A 17 -6.62 0.28 -10.12
C TYR A 17 -6.74 -1.25 -10.21
N GLU A 18 -6.25 -1.82 -11.31
CA GLU A 18 -6.16 -3.26 -11.48
C GLU A 18 -5.13 -3.82 -10.49
N LYS A 19 -5.58 -4.75 -9.65
CA LYS A 19 -4.73 -5.42 -8.66
C LYS A 19 -3.86 -6.46 -9.34
N LEU A 20 -2.56 -6.38 -9.12
CA LEU A 20 -1.63 -7.39 -9.59
C LEU A 20 -1.83 -8.68 -8.78
N HIS A 21 -1.82 -9.82 -9.48
CA HIS A 21 -1.99 -11.12 -8.85
C HIS A 21 -0.76 -11.48 -7.99
N GLU A 22 -1.00 -11.86 -6.73
CA GLU A 22 0.06 -12.32 -5.85
C GLU A 22 0.31 -13.84 -5.98
N TYR A 23 1.59 -14.23 -6.04
CA TYR A 23 2.06 -15.61 -6.15
C TYR A 23 2.90 -16.00 -4.93
N GLY A 24 3.01 -17.30 -4.67
CA GLY A 24 3.93 -17.82 -3.64
C GLY A 24 3.67 -17.28 -2.23
N VAL A 25 2.39 -17.08 -1.90
CA VAL A 25 1.97 -16.46 -0.63
C VAL A 25 2.35 -17.36 0.55
N THR A 26 3.12 -16.83 1.49
CA THR A 26 3.47 -17.48 2.76
C THR A 26 3.03 -16.62 3.94
N TYR A 27 2.68 -17.27 5.04
CA TYR A 27 2.27 -16.64 6.28
C TYR A 27 3.20 -17.06 7.41
N SER A 28 3.64 -16.09 8.20
CA SER A 28 4.38 -16.31 9.43
C SER A 28 3.88 -15.34 10.51
N ASP A 29 4.57 -15.28 11.66
CA ASP A 29 4.10 -14.53 12.84
C ASP A 29 3.95 -13.03 12.57
N GLY A 30 2.74 -12.62 12.20
CA GLY A 30 2.42 -11.23 11.87
C GLY A 30 2.93 -10.77 10.50
N VAL A 31 3.36 -11.68 9.63
CA VAL A 31 3.94 -11.34 8.32
C VAL A 31 3.28 -12.15 7.21
N VAL A 32 3.04 -11.49 6.09
CA VAL A 32 2.68 -12.12 4.82
C VAL A 32 3.75 -11.77 3.81
N GLU A 33 4.28 -12.78 3.14
CA GLU A 33 5.20 -12.58 2.02
C GLU A 33 4.54 -13.10 0.74
N ALA A 34 4.72 -12.38 -0.36
CA ALA A 34 4.19 -12.76 -1.65
C ALA A 34 5.00 -12.12 -2.78
N TYR A 35 4.92 -12.70 -3.96
CA TYR A 35 5.55 -12.22 -5.18
C TYR A 35 4.52 -11.65 -6.13
N ILE A 36 4.87 -10.61 -6.87
CA ILE A 36 4.03 -10.05 -7.93
C ILE A 36 4.75 -10.13 -9.28
N PRO A 37 4.02 -10.34 -10.39
CA PRO A 37 4.63 -10.32 -11.70
C PRO A 37 4.99 -8.88 -12.07
N ILE A 38 6.19 -8.69 -12.61
CA ILE A 38 6.61 -7.39 -13.13
C ILE A 38 5.97 -7.19 -14.51
N PRO A 39 5.21 -6.11 -14.74
CA PRO A 39 4.67 -5.80 -16.07
C PRO A 39 5.77 -5.65 -17.12
N THR A 40 5.54 -6.13 -18.34
CA THR A 40 6.52 -6.09 -19.44
C THR A 40 6.91 -4.67 -19.86
N ASN A 41 5.96 -3.74 -19.79
CA ASN A 41 6.17 -2.33 -20.12
C ASN A 41 6.23 -1.52 -18.82
N PRO A 42 7.01 -0.42 -18.78
CA PRO A 42 7.00 0.47 -17.64
C PRO A 42 5.58 0.93 -17.30
N LYS A 43 5.19 0.75 -16.05
CA LYS A 43 3.85 1.11 -15.58
C LYS A 43 3.91 1.68 -14.17
N PRO A 44 3.27 2.84 -13.91
CA PRO A 44 3.11 3.35 -12.55
C PRO A 44 2.23 2.40 -11.72
N PHE A 45 2.49 2.35 -10.43
CA PHE A 45 1.71 1.55 -9.49
C PHE A 45 1.45 2.29 -8.18
N THR A 46 0.50 1.75 -7.42
CA THR A 46 0.12 2.23 -6.09
C THR A 46 0.11 1.06 -5.12
N VAL A 47 0.44 1.33 -3.85
CA VAL A 47 0.23 0.36 -2.77
C VAL A 47 -1.10 0.71 -2.12
N HIS A 48 -2.00 -0.26 -2.07
CA HIS A 48 -3.35 -0.10 -1.55
C HIS A 48 -3.57 -1.06 -0.37
N LEU A 49 -3.83 -0.50 0.81
CA LEU A 49 -4.13 -1.22 2.03
C LEU A 49 -5.56 -0.93 2.46
N THR A 50 -6.35 -1.97 2.68
CA THR A 50 -7.71 -1.86 3.21
C THR A 50 -7.93 -2.79 4.37
N THR A 51 -8.92 -2.48 5.20
CA THR A 51 -9.39 -3.38 6.26
C THR A 51 -10.82 -3.85 5.98
N SER A 52 -11.09 -5.15 6.10
CA SER A 52 -12.45 -5.72 6.05
C SER A 52 -13.18 -5.70 7.39
N GLY A 53 -12.46 -5.48 8.48
CA GLY A 53 -12.97 -5.43 9.84
C GLY A 53 -12.28 -4.35 10.68
N TYR A 54 -12.85 -4.07 11.86
CA TYR A 54 -12.22 -3.16 12.81
C TYR A 54 -10.97 -3.81 13.39
N ILE A 55 -9.84 -3.09 13.27
CA ILE A 55 -8.54 -3.59 13.75
C ILE A 55 -8.18 -2.97 15.11
N ALA A 56 -8.21 -1.64 15.19
CA ALA A 56 -7.76 -0.86 16.34
C ALA A 56 -8.26 0.59 16.23
N PRO A 57 -8.16 1.40 17.31
CA PRO A 57 -8.55 2.83 17.28
C PRO A 57 -7.68 3.69 16.35
N GLY A 58 -6.58 3.13 15.83
CA GLY A 58 -5.78 3.74 14.80
C GLY A 58 -4.92 2.71 14.08
N LEU A 59 -4.60 3.00 12.83
CA LEU A 59 -3.74 2.19 11.97
C LEU A 59 -2.70 3.10 11.29
N ALA A 60 -1.48 2.61 11.18
CA ALA A 60 -0.42 3.25 10.43
C ALA A 60 0.14 2.27 9.39
N MET A 61 0.40 2.79 8.20
CA MET A 61 1.03 2.08 7.09
C MET A 61 2.36 2.76 6.80
N PHE A 62 3.42 1.97 6.66
CA PHE A 62 4.73 2.44 6.23
C PHE A 62 5.13 1.65 4.99
N VAL A 63 5.63 2.35 3.95
CA VAL A 63 6.10 1.71 2.72
C VAL A 63 7.61 1.85 2.63
N TYR A 64 8.26 0.71 2.45
CA TYR A 64 9.68 0.60 2.14
C TYR A 64 9.82 -0.07 0.78
N ILE A 65 10.68 0.49 -0.07
CA ILE A 65 11.05 -0.10 -1.38
C ILE A 65 12.56 -0.27 -1.36
N ASP A 66 13.04 -1.48 -1.65
CA ASP A 66 14.46 -1.86 -1.57
C ASP A 66 15.12 -1.51 -0.22
N GLY A 67 14.35 -1.66 0.87
CA GLY A 67 14.78 -1.32 2.24
C GLY A 67 14.79 0.18 2.56
N VAL A 68 14.46 1.06 1.61
CA VAL A 68 14.44 2.51 1.78
C VAL A 68 13.02 2.98 2.08
N TYR A 69 12.86 3.74 3.16
CA TYR A 69 11.59 4.39 3.52
C TYR A 69 11.10 5.31 2.39
N GLN A 70 9.83 5.19 2.02
CA GLN A 70 9.23 6.00 0.97
C GLN A 70 8.16 6.95 1.51
N CYS A 71 7.19 6.43 2.26
CA CYS A 71 6.10 7.22 2.81
C CYS A 71 5.35 6.46 3.92
N ASN A 72 4.48 7.18 4.63
CA ASN A 72 3.54 6.60 5.57
C ASN A 72 2.14 7.24 5.46
N ARG A 73 1.14 6.50 5.93
CA ARG A 73 -0.22 7.01 6.14
C ARG A 73 -0.70 6.56 7.50
N ASN A 74 -1.33 7.48 8.22
CA ASN A 74 -1.83 7.27 9.56
C ASN A 74 -3.32 7.61 9.58
N ARG A 75 -4.13 6.72 10.17
CA ARG A 75 -5.53 6.97 10.50
C ARG A 75 -5.68 6.76 11.98
N GLN A 76 -6.12 7.80 12.68
CA GLN A 76 -6.44 7.75 14.11
C GLN A 76 -7.94 8.01 14.30
N GLY A 77 -8.44 7.68 15.49
CA GLY A 77 -9.82 7.92 15.88
C GLY A 77 -10.82 6.98 15.20
N LEU A 78 -10.38 5.76 14.85
CA LEU A 78 -11.30 4.70 14.46
C LEU A 78 -12.13 4.28 15.68
N ILE A 79 -13.40 4.00 15.43
CA ILE A 79 -14.37 3.73 16.48
C ILE A 79 -14.70 2.24 16.47
N ILE A 80 -14.82 1.66 17.67
CA ILE A 80 -15.26 0.27 17.82
C ILE A 80 -16.68 0.16 17.26
N PRO A 81 -16.95 -0.74 16.31
CA PRO A 81 -18.28 -0.90 15.74
C PRO A 81 -19.26 -1.39 16.81
N ASP A 82 -20.37 -0.65 16.98
CA ASP A 82 -21.49 -1.00 17.87
C ASP A 82 -22.78 -1.30 17.09
N GLY A 83 -22.68 -1.40 15.76
CA GLY A 83 -23.81 -1.58 14.85
C GLY A 83 -24.48 -0.28 14.37
N THR A 84 -24.10 0.87 14.92
CA THR A 84 -24.64 2.20 14.54
C THR A 84 -23.63 3.08 13.81
N VAL A 85 -22.33 2.79 14.01
CA VAL A 85 -21.22 3.55 13.42
C VAL A 85 -20.99 3.13 11.96
N SER A 86 -20.79 4.11 11.09
CA SER A 86 -20.51 3.92 9.67
C SER A 86 -19.11 3.35 9.41
N LEU A 87 -18.96 2.58 8.32
CA LEU A 87 -17.73 1.87 8.00
C LEU A 87 -16.52 2.80 7.78
N ASP A 88 -16.71 4.03 7.30
CA ASP A 88 -15.63 5.02 7.12
C ASP A 88 -15.01 5.52 8.45
N ARG A 89 -15.72 5.27 9.56
CA ARG A 89 -15.25 5.56 10.92
C ARG A 89 -14.67 4.34 11.62
N THR A 90 -14.77 3.15 11.04
CA THR A 90 -14.28 1.90 11.62
C THR A 90 -13.19 1.22 10.79
N LEU A 91 -13.19 1.43 9.48
CA LEU A 91 -12.29 0.82 8.50
C LEU A 91 -11.28 1.82 7.94
N VAL A 92 -10.23 1.27 7.34
CA VAL A 92 -9.16 2.00 6.67
C VAL A 92 -9.14 1.66 5.19
N ASP A 93 -8.92 2.69 4.37
CA ASP A 93 -8.56 2.61 2.96
C ASP A 93 -7.38 3.58 2.74
N PHE A 94 -6.19 3.01 2.55
CA PHE A 94 -4.98 3.75 2.25
C PHE A 94 -4.50 3.39 0.85
N ARG A 95 -4.48 4.38 -0.04
CA ARG A 95 -3.83 4.24 -1.35
C ARG A 95 -2.69 5.25 -1.47
N VAL A 96 -1.46 4.76 -1.62
CA VAL A 96 -0.25 5.58 -1.72
C VAL A 96 0.47 5.34 -3.05
N ARG A 97 0.99 6.41 -3.64
CA ARG A 97 1.57 6.38 -4.99
C ARG A 97 2.94 7.03 -5.08
N GLN A 98 3.37 7.78 -4.07
CA GLN A 98 4.37 8.82 -4.22
C GLN A 98 5.51 8.69 -3.21
N LYS A 99 6.75 8.90 -3.68
CA LYS A 99 7.87 9.28 -2.82
C LYS A 99 7.73 10.77 -2.47
N GLU A 100 7.53 11.08 -1.20
CA GLU A 100 7.42 12.46 -0.73
C GLU A 100 8.82 13.03 -0.47
N GLU A 101 9.41 13.70 -1.47
CA GLU A 101 10.66 14.45 -1.27
C GLU A 101 10.35 15.94 -1.04
N THR A 102 10.76 16.45 0.12
CA THR A 102 10.72 17.87 0.43
C THR A 102 11.89 18.56 -0.28
N ARG A 103 11.59 19.47 -1.21
CA ARG A 103 12.60 20.34 -1.82
C ARG A 103 13.02 21.45 -0.85
N SER A 104 14.19 22.03 -1.10
CA SER A 104 14.71 23.17 -0.34
C SER A 104 13.83 24.42 -0.38
N ASP A 105 12.91 24.51 -1.34
CA ASP A 105 11.90 25.56 -1.49
C ASP A 105 10.58 25.28 -0.74
N GLY A 106 10.52 24.20 0.04
CA GLY A 106 9.32 23.78 0.78
C GLY A 106 8.23 23.16 -0.09
N ARG A 107 8.46 22.99 -1.40
CA ARG A 107 7.52 22.31 -2.31
C ARG A 107 7.77 20.81 -2.29
N PHE A 108 6.69 20.04 -2.43
CA PHE A 108 6.78 18.59 -2.57
C PHE A 108 6.90 18.22 -4.05
N LEU A 109 7.90 17.40 -4.38
CA LEU A 109 7.97 16.77 -5.69
C LEU A 109 7.37 15.38 -5.58
N GLY A 110 6.29 15.14 -6.33
CA GLY A 110 5.68 13.82 -6.42
C GLY A 110 6.10 13.09 -7.67
N ARG A 111 6.78 11.97 -7.50
CA ARG A 111 6.94 10.98 -8.56
C ARG A 111 6.23 9.70 -8.16
N GLU A 112 5.37 9.22 -9.06
CA GLU A 112 4.74 7.91 -8.87
C GLU A 112 5.81 6.82 -8.87
N TRP A 113 5.65 5.80 -8.03
CA TRP A 113 6.44 4.59 -8.20
C TRP A 113 6.06 3.91 -9.52
N SER A 114 7.05 3.44 -10.26
CA SER A 114 6.84 2.72 -11.51
C SER A 114 7.64 1.42 -11.53
N PHE A 115 7.04 0.40 -12.11
CA PHE A 115 7.83 -0.69 -12.67
C PHE A 115 8.60 -0.11 -13.84
N GLU A 116 9.91 -0.32 -13.84
CA GLU A 116 10.78 0.05 -14.94
C GLU A 116 11.46 -1.20 -15.47
N LYS A 117 11.79 -1.19 -16.76
CA LYS A 117 12.65 -2.23 -17.30
C LYS A 117 14.01 -2.12 -16.62
N LEU A 118 14.51 -3.22 -16.08
CA LEU A 118 15.88 -3.28 -15.60
C LEU A 118 16.82 -3.08 -16.80
N ASN A 119 17.28 -1.84 -16.99
CA ASN A 119 18.29 -1.49 -17.98
C ASN A 119 19.68 -1.83 -17.43
N VAL A 120 19.93 -3.11 -17.17
CA VAL A 120 21.29 -3.64 -17.07
C VAL A 120 21.85 -3.74 -18.49
N GLY A 121 22.31 -2.59 -19.00
CA GLY A 121 23.10 -2.55 -20.24
C GLY A 121 24.41 -3.33 -20.06
N LYS A 122 24.89 -3.91 -21.17
CA LYS A 122 26.17 -4.63 -21.29
C LYS A 122 27.36 -3.84 -20.77
#